data_AF-A0A260YN62-F1
#
_entry.id   AF-A0A260YN62-F1
#
_cell.length_a   1.000
_cell.length_b   1.000
_cell.length_c   1.000
_cell.angle_alpha   90.00
_cell.angle_beta   90.00
_cell.angle_gamma   90.00
#
_symmetry.space_group_name_H-M   'P 1'
#
loop_
_entity.id
_entity.type
_entity.pdbx_description
1 polymer ?
#
loop_
_entity_poly.entity_id
_entity_poly.type
_entity_poly.pdbx_seq_one_letter_code
_entity_poly.pdbx_strand_id
1 'polypeptide(L)' 'MSGAAADGIDDRDIPKQELLEAAFNGDIEKIDSLILGEKVHIDSVDDDHVTALHIAAAMGNNKL' A
#
# COMPACT_ATOMS: atom_id res chain seq x y z
N MET A 1 0.13 -4.48 -20.98
CA MET A 1 0.53 -3.06 -21.00
C MET A 1 -0.71 -2.23 -20.68
N SER A 2 -0.93 -1.96 -19.40
CA SER A 2 -1.86 -0.92 -18.95
C SER A 2 -0.99 0.12 -18.29
N GLY A 3 -0.67 1.17 -19.05
CA GLY A 3 -0.07 2.37 -18.49
C GLY A 3 -1.17 3.22 -17.87
N ALA A 4 -0.87 3.80 -16.71
CA ALA A 4 -1.55 4.99 -16.23
C ALA A 4 -0.59 5.77 -15.33
N ALA A 5 -0.22 6.95 -15.82
CA ALA A 5 0.20 8.15 -15.11
C ALA A 5 0.91 7.97 -13.74
N ALA A 6 2.25 8.01 -13.73
CA ALA A 6 2.96 8.61 -12.60
C ALA A 6 3.02 10.13 -12.85
N ASP A 7 1.86 10.79 -12.76
CA ASP A 7 1.76 12.24 -12.71
C ASP A 7 1.97 12.65 -11.24
N GLY A 8 3.03 13.41 -10.99
CA GLY A 8 3.34 14.03 -9.70
C GLY A 8 3.28 13.11 -8.48
N ILE A 9 4.35 12.35 -8.21
CA ILE A 9 4.58 11.81 -6.86
C ILE A 9 4.75 13.02 -5.94
N ASP A 10 3.65 13.41 -5.30
CA ASP A 10 3.68 14.27 -4.14
C ASP A 10 4.37 13.47 -3.04
N ASP A 11 5.53 13.93 -2.56
CA ASP A 11 6.32 13.25 -1.53
C ASP A 11 5.49 12.89 -0.28
N ARG A 12 4.32 13.53 -0.11
CA ARG A 12 3.34 13.27 0.94
C ARG A 12 2.66 11.89 0.86
N ASP A 13 2.63 11.23 -0.30
CA ASP A 13 1.96 9.93 -0.49
C ASP A 13 2.89 8.72 -0.60
N ILE A 14 4.21 8.92 -0.48
CA ILE A 14 5.20 7.83 -0.47
C ILE A 14 4.86 6.73 0.55
N PRO A 15 4.48 7.03 1.81
CA PRO A 15 4.16 5.98 2.79
C PRO A 15 2.93 5.14 2.42
N LYS A 16 1.95 5.72 1.73
CA LYS A 16 0.76 5.00 1.27
C LYS A 16 1.12 4.05 0.13
N GLN A 17 1.89 4.54 -0.83
CA GLN A 17 2.36 3.71 -1.93
C GLN A 17 3.19 2.53 -1.43
N GLU A 18 4.11 2.76 -0.48
CA GLU A 18 4.90 1.69 0.13
C GLU A 18 4.04 0.68 0.89
N LEU A 19 2.96 1.11 1.54
CA LEU A 19 2.02 0.21 2.23
C LEU A 19 1.29 -0.71 1.24
N LEU A 20 0.79 -0.14 0.14
CA LEU A 20 0.09 -0.88 -0.91
C LEU A 20 1.02 -1.86 -1.63
N GLU A 21 2.27 -1.46 -1.90
CA GLU A 21 3.29 -2.32 -2.49
C GLU A 21 3.70 -3.46 -1.55
N ALA A 22 3.83 -3.19 -0.25
CA ALA A 22 4.10 -4.24 0.73
C ALA A 22 2.92 -5.22 0.83
N ALA A 23 1.67 -4.75 0.73
CA ALA A 23 0.49 -5.60 0.70
C ALA A 23 0.39 -6.47 -0.55
N PHE A 24 0.80 -5.93 -1.70
CA PHE A 24 0.94 -6.66 -2.96
C PHE A 24 1.93 -7.82 -2.82
N ASN A 25 3.08 -7.56 -2.21
CA ASN A 25 4.14 -8.56 -2.03
C ASN A 25 3.90 -9.52 -0.85
N GLY A 26 2.94 -9.21 0.03
CA GLY A 26 2.72 -9.96 1.27
C GLY A 26 3.84 -9.74 2.30
N ASP A 27 4.49 -8.58 2.24
CA ASP A 27 5.60 -8.21 3.13
C ASP A 27 5.07 -7.64 4.45
N ILE A 28 4.75 -8.56 5.37
CA ILE A 28 4.20 -8.25 6.69
C ILE A 28 5.17 -7.39 7.50
N GLU A 29 6.48 -7.69 7.45
CA GLU A 29 7.49 -6.95 8.23
C GLU A 29 7.53 -5.47 7.80
N LYS A 30 7.44 -5.22 6.49
CA LYS A 30 7.40 -3.85 5.98
C LYS A 30 6.09 -3.15 6.34
N ILE A 31 4.95 -3.83 6.28
CA ILE A 31 3.65 -3.29 6.72
C ILE A 31 3.69 -2.88 8.19
N ASP A 32 4.18 -3.77 9.06
CA ASP A 32 4.34 -3.48 10.48
C ASP A 32 5.26 -2.28 10.70
N SER A 33 6.38 -2.20 9.98
CA SER A 33 7.31 -1.07 10.09
C SER A 33 6.71 0.28 9.69
N LEU A 34 5.81 0.29 8.71
CA LEU A 34 5.15 1.48 8.19
C LEU A 34 4.04 1.95 9.14
N ILE A 35 3.24 1.01 9.65
CA ILE A 35 2.13 1.29 10.57
C ILE A 35 2.65 1.65 11.97
N LEU A 36 3.56 0.86 12.53
CA LEU A 36 4.14 1.10 13.87
C LEU A 36 5.02 2.34 13.90
N GLY A 37 5.61 2.72 12.76
CA GLY A 37 6.33 3.97 12.60
C GLY A 37 5.44 5.21 12.51
N GLU A 38 4.10 5.04 12.61
CA GLU A 38 3.08 6.08 12.40
C GLU A 38 3.25 6.86 11.08
N LYS A 39 3.90 6.24 10.08
CA LYS A 39 4.16 6.86 8.77
C LYS A 39 2.91 6.88 7.90
N VAL A 40 2.00 5.95 8.14
CA VAL A 40 0.79 5.74 7.35
C VAL A 40 -0.28 5.07 8.22
N HIS A 41 -1.54 5.43 7.99
CA HIS A 41 -2.67 4.78 8.65
C HIS A 41 -3.00 3.46 7.94
N ILE A 42 -3.39 2.41 8.68
CA ILE A 42 -3.72 1.10 8.10
C ILE A 42 -4.87 1.17 7.06
N ASP A 43 -5.83 2.06 7.27
CA ASP A 43 -6.97 2.30 6.36
C ASP A 43 -6.64 3.31 5.24
N SER A 44 -5.36 3.61 5.01
CA SER A 44 -4.99 4.50 3.91
C SER A 44 -5.35 3.88 2.57
N VAL A 45 -5.76 4.75 1.65
CA VAL A 45 -6.16 4.38 0.30
C VAL A 45 -5.34 5.12 -0.75
N ASP A 46 -5.22 4.53 -1.94
CA ASP A 46 -4.79 5.24 -3.14
C ASP A 46 -5.94 6.09 -3.74
N ASP A 47 -5.66 6.70 -4.89
CA ASP A 47 -6.61 7.54 -5.63
C ASP A 47 -7.88 6.78 -6.06
N ASP A 48 -7.77 5.46 -6.28
CA ASP A 48 -8.87 4.57 -6.64
C ASP A 48 -9.64 4.05 -5.41
N HIS A 49 -9.34 4.56 -4.21
CA HIS A 49 -9.93 4.15 -2.94
C HIS A 49 -9.62 2.67 -2.57
N VAL A 50 -8.48 2.16 -3.03
CA VAL A 50 -8.01 0.81 -2.77
C VAL A 50 -7.18 0.80 -1.48
N THR A 51 -7.51 -0.10 -0.56
CA THR A 51 -6.74 -0.30 0.68
C THR A 51 -5.70 -1.41 0.51
N ALA A 52 -4.74 -1.46 1.43
CA ALA A 52 -3.81 -2.58 1.55
C ALA A 52 -4.53 -3.93 1.64
N LEU A 53 -5.67 -3.98 2.34
CA LEU A 53 -6.47 -5.20 2.48
C LEU A 53 -7.09 -5.66 1.16
N HIS A 54 -7.58 -4.73 0.32
CA HIS A 54 -8.10 -5.08 -1.01
C HIS A 54 -7.02 -5.76 -1.87
N ILE A 55 -5.79 -5.22 -1.84
CA ILE A 55 -4.66 -5.77 -2.60
C ILE A 55 -4.25 -7.14 -2.04
N ALA A 56 -4.09 -7.26 -0.72
CA ALA A 56 -3.72 -8.51 -0.07
C ALA A 56 -4.72 -9.64 -0.37
N ALA A 57 -6.02 -9.33 -0.34
CA ALA A 57 -7.08 -10.26 -0.69
C ALA A 57 -7.03 -10.68 -2.17
N ALA A 58 -6.77 -9.74 -3.08
CA ALA A 58 -6.64 -10.03 -4.51
C ALA A 58 -5.42 -10.93 -4.82
N MET A 59 -4.35 -10.80 -4.03
CA MET A 59 -3.13 -11.58 -4.18
C MET A 59 -3.13 -12.93 -3.46
N GLY A 60 -4.12 -13.19 -2.61
CA GLY A 60 -4.15 -14.40 -1.78
C GLY A 60 -3.14 -14.37 -0.63
N ASN A 61 -2.74 -13.16 -0.20
CA ASN A 61 -1.84 -12.94 0.93
C ASN A 61 -2.60 -13.10 2.26
N ASN A 62 -3.17 -14.28 2.50
CA ASN A 62 -4.08 -14.56 3.62
C ASN A 62 -3.41 -14.56 5.02
N LYS A 63 -2.11 -14.29 5.07
CA LYS A 63 -1.32 -14.25 6.32
C LYS A 63 -1.17 -12.84 6.87
N LEU A 64 -1.58 -11.83 6.10
CA LEU A 64 -1.66 -10.45 6.53
C LEU A 64 -2.76 -10.23 7.57
#